data_AF-A0A958AX03-F1
#
_entry.id   AF-A0A958AX03-F1
#
_cell.length_a   1.000
_cell.length_b   1.000
_cell.length_c   1.000
_cell.angle_alpha   90.00
_cell.angle_beta   90.00
_cell.angle_gamma   90.00
#
_symmetry.space_group_name_H-M   'P 1'
#
loop_
_entity.id
_entity.type
_entity.pdbx_description
1 polymer ?
#
loop_
_entity_poly.entity_id
_entity_poly.type
_entity_poly.pdbx_seq_one_letter_code
_entity_poly.pdbx_strand_id
1 'polypeptide(L)'
;DDLTGIGFMTAGSLHQGWVKRVRFAYPDYDIGYADKVKTVRQFLAQWPNLHLVGRTGSFRYMNSDGVIEDALRMADYLTGVRGEYVDVSQGYKVD
;
A
#
# COMPACT_ATOMS: atom_id res chain seq x y z
N ASP A 1 6.89 27.14 14.29
CA ASP A 1 6.84 27.19 15.76
C ASP A 1 7.10 25.83 16.37
N ASP A 2 6.30 24.79 16.10
CA ASP A 2 6.52 23.45 16.66
C ASP A 2 7.94 22.88 16.43
N LEU A 3 8.47 22.98 15.20
CA LEU A 3 9.82 22.51 14.87
C LEU A 3 10.93 23.26 15.63
N THR A 4 10.70 24.52 16.00
CA THR A 4 11.61 25.30 16.84
C THR A 4 11.42 24.96 18.31
N GLY A 5 10.17 24.72 18.74
CA GLY A 5 9.85 24.31 20.11
C GLY A 5 10.48 22.96 20.51
N ILE A 6 10.61 22.03 19.56
CA ILE A 6 11.31 20.75 19.78
C ILE A 6 12.83 20.82 19.51
N GLY A 7 13.36 21.99 19.15
CA GLY A 7 14.79 22.19 18.88
C GLY A 7 15.30 21.61 17.55
N PHE A 8 14.42 21.26 16.61
CA PHE A 8 14.81 20.70 15.31
C PHE A 8 15.40 21.77 14.37
N MET A 9 14.96 23.03 14.49
CA MET A 9 15.50 24.14 13.70
C MET A 9 15.43 25.49 14.44
N THR A 10 16.32 26.41 14.08
CA THR A 10 16.31 27.80 14.59
C THR A 10 15.20 28.62 13.95
N ALA A 11 14.59 29.52 14.70
CA ALA A 11 13.63 30.47 14.15
C ALA A 11 14.26 31.28 13.00
N GLY A 12 13.54 31.40 11.89
CA GLY A 12 14.00 32.16 10.71
C GLY A 12 14.99 31.42 9.79
N SER A 13 15.38 30.17 10.08
CA SER A 13 16.29 29.40 9.21
C SER A 13 15.59 28.67 8.05
N LEU A 14 14.28 28.84 7.87
CA LEU A 14 13.53 28.21 6.79
C LEU A 14 13.73 28.97 5.48
N HIS A 15 14.31 28.33 4.47
CA HIS A 15 14.47 28.92 3.13
C HIS A 15 13.25 28.67 2.23
N GLN A 16 12.65 27.48 2.29
CA GLN A 16 11.51 27.10 1.46
C GLN A 16 10.68 26.00 2.15
N GLY A 17 9.36 26.02 1.93
CA GLY A 17 8.44 24.99 2.38
C GLY A 17 7.55 24.51 1.24
N TRP A 18 7.11 23.25 1.31
CA TRP A 18 6.13 22.68 0.39
C TRP A 18 5.16 21.79 1.16
N VAL A 19 3.87 21.88 0.83
CA VAL A 19 2.82 21.04 1.42
C VAL A 19 2.08 20.32 0.31
N LYS A 20 2.02 18.99 0.39
CA LYS A 20 1.23 18.15 -0.51
C LYS A 20 0.28 17.29 0.31
N ARG A 21 -1.00 17.34 -0.05
CA ARG A 21 -2.01 16.41 0.46
C ARG A 21 -2.18 15.24 -0.50
N VAL A 22 -1.87 14.03 -0.04
CA VAL A 22 -2.12 12.79 -0.79
C VAL A 22 -3.31 12.09 -0.14
N ARG A 23 -4.44 12.04 -0.85
CA ARG A 23 -5.60 11.26 -0.38
C ARG A 23 -5.28 9.77 -0.47
N PHE A 24 -5.76 8.99 0.50
CA PHE A 24 -5.60 7.53 0.53
C PHE A 24 -4.13 7.05 0.50
N ALA A 25 -3.25 7.78 1.20
CA ALA A 25 -1.81 7.47 1.24
C ALA A 25 -1.49 6.17 1.99
N TYR A 26 -2.34 5.80 2.94
CA TYR A 26 -2.21 4.64 3.80
C TYR A 26 -3.50 3.83 3.79
N PRO A 27 -3.41 2.50 3.65
CA PRO A 27 -4.49 1.61 4.04
C PRO A 27 -4.69 1.75 5.55
N ASP A 28 -5.92 2.03 5.94
CA ASP A 28 -6.27 2.13 7.35
C ASP A 28 -6.67 0.74 7.86
N TYR A 29 -6.00 0.29 8.92
CA TYR A 29 -6.24 -1.01 9.53
C TYR A 29 -7.18 -0.85 10.72
N ASP A 30 -8.41 -0.48 10.39
CA ASP A 30 -9.44 -0.23 11.38
C ASP A 30 -10.12 -1.53 11.84
N ILE A 31 -11.00 -1.40 12.84
CA ILE A 31 -11.76 -2.54 13.36
C ILE A 31 -12.54 -3.22 12.24
N GLY A 32 -12.34 -4.52 12.08
CA GLY A 32 -12.97 -5.32 11.02
C GLY A 32 -12.30 -5.19 9.66
N TYR A 33 -11.08 -4.63 9.58
CA TYR A 33 -10.29 -4.51 8.35
C TYR A 33 -10.30 -5.80 7.52
N ALA A 34 -10.00 -6.95 8.13
CA ALA A 34 -9.90 -8.23 7.44
C ALA A 34 -11.23 -8.62 6.76
N ASP A 35 -12.35 -8.44 7.44
CA ASP A 35 -13.68 -8.75 6.89
C ASP A 35 -14.08 -7.79 5.79
N LYS A 36 -13.84 -6.47 5.97
CA LYS A 36 -14.11 -5.45 4.95
C LYS A 36 -13.31 -5.73 3.67
N VAL A 37 -12.01 -5.98 3.81
CA VAL A 37 -11.13 -6.31 2.68
C VAL A 37 -11.59 -7.61 2.01
N LYS A 38 -11.93 -8.64 2.80
CA LYS A 38 -12.45 -9.91 2.26
C LYS A 38 -13.71 -9.69 1.42
N THR A 39 -14.67 -8.89 1.87
CA THR A 39 -15.89 -8.57 1.10
C THR A 39 -15.55 -7.93 -0.25
N VAL A 40 -14.67 -6.92 -0.27
CA VAL A 40 -14.26 -6.25 -1.51
C VAL A 40 -13.54 -7.21 -2.45
N ARG A 41 -12.61 -8.03 -1.93
CA ARG A 41 -11.88 -9.01 -2.74
C ARG A 41 -12.79 -10.07 -3.34
N GLN A 42 -13.75 -10.58 -2.57
CA GLN A 42 -14.73 -11.56 -3.06
C GLN A 42 -15.56 -10.99 -4.20
N PHE A 43 -15.97 -9.72 -4.10
CA PHE A 43 -16.63 -9.04 -5.20
C PHE A 43 -15.72 -8.91 -6.43
N LEU A 44 -14.46 -8.51 -6.26
CA LEU A 44 -13.52 -8.33 -7.38
C LEU A 44 -13.08 -9.66 -8.02
N ALA A 45 -13.17 -10.79 -7.31
CA ALA A 45 -12.79 -12.11 -7.81
C ALA A 45 -13.67 -12.61 -8.97
N GLN A 46 -14.77 -11.95 -9.29
CA GLN A 46 -15.60 -12.29 -10.45
C GLN A 46 -14.92 -12.00 -11.80
N TRP A 47 -13.82 -11.22 -11.82
CA TRP A 47 -13.04 -10.94 -13.01
C TRP A 47 -11.73 -11.75 -13.00
N PRO A 48 -11.62 -12.83 -13.79
CA PRO A 48 -10.49 -13.77 -13.71
C PRO A 48 -9.14 -13.16 -14.16
N ASN A 49 -9.17 -12.04 -14.87
CA ASN A 49 -7.98 -11.31 -15.35
C ASN A 49 -7.69 -10.03 -14.55
N LEU A 50 -8.40 -9.80 -13.43
CA LEU A 50 -8.13 -8.68 -12.53
C LEU A 50 -7.19 -9.15 -11.41
N HIS A 51 -6.01 -8.55 -11.35
CA HIS A 51 -5.03 -8.81 -10.31
C HIS A 51 -4.84 -7.60 -9.40
N LEU A 52 -4.88 -7.83 -8.09
CA LEU A 52 -4.71 -6.80 -7.06
C LEU A 52 -3.26 -6.78 -6.59
N VAL A 53 -2.53 -5.71 -6.90
CA VAL A 53 -1.11 -5.56 -6.57
C VAL A 53 -0.83 -4.23 -5.87
N GLY A 54 0.30 -4.15 -5.17
CA GLY A 54 0.79 -2.92 -4.57
C GLY A 54 -0.07 -2.41 -3.41
N ARG A 55 0.34 -1.28 -2.80
CA ARG A 55 -0.21 -0.81 -1.52
C ARG A 55 -1.72 -0.60 -1.56
N THR A 56 -2.20 0.18 -2.52
CA THR A 56 -3.62 0.51 -2.63
C THR A 56 -4.42 -0.59 -3.30
N GLY A 57 -3.85 -1.29 -4.30
CA GLY A 57 -4.55 -2.35 -5.03
C GLY A 57 -4.78 -3.59 -4.16
N SER A 58 -3.77 -4.04 -3.41
CA SER A 58 -3.91 -5.12 -2.42
C SER A 58 -4.48 -4.63 -1.07
N PHE A 59 -4.60 -3.31 -0.91
CA PHE A 59 -5.00 -2.61 0.31
C PHE A 59 -4.14 -2.92 1.55
N ARG A 60 -2.84 -3.16 1.36
CA ARG A 60 -1.87 -3.45 2.43
C ARG A 60 -0.76 -2.41 2.53
N TYR A 61 -0.36 -2.11 3.75
CA TYR A 61 0.82 -1.32 4.03
C TYR A 61 2.06 -2.00 3.44
N MET A 62 2.62 -1.37 2.42
CA MET A 62 3.83 -1.83 1.73
C MET A 62 4.72 -0.66 1.39
N ASN A 63 6.03 -0.81 1.59
CA ASN A 63 7.03 0.14 1.12
C ASN A 63 7.25 0.00 -0.40
N SER A 64 7.92 0.97 -1.01
CA SER A 64 8.07 1.05 -2.47
C SER A 64 8.78 -0.17 -3.06
N ASP A 65 9.80 -0.69 -2.38
CA ASP A 65 10.50 -1.93 -2.74
C ASP A 65 9.53 -3.12 -2.79
N GLY A 66 8.70 -3.29 -1.75
CA GLY A 66 7.68 -4.35 -1.73
C GLY A 66 6.61 -4.18 -2.81
N VAL A 67 6.21 -2.94 -3.12
CA VAL A 67 5.27 -2.67 -4.22
C VAL A 67 5.88 -3.04 -5.58
N ILE A 68 7.16 -2.69 -5.79
CA ILE A 68 7.87 -3.01 -7.04
C ILE A 68 8.03 -4.53 -7.17
N GLU A 69 8.45 -5.21 -6.10
CA GLU A 69 8.60 -6.66 -6.10
C GLU A 69 7.28 -7.38 -6.40
N ASP A 70 6.18 -6.96 -5.77
CA ASP A 70 4.85 -7.51 -6.00
C ASP A 70 4.40 -7.36 -7.46
N ALA A 71 4.62 -6.18 -8.05
CA ALA A 71 4.32 -5.93 -9.44
C ALA A 71 5.18 -6.77 -10.41
N LEU A 72 6.47 -6.93 -10.13
CA LEU A 72 7.37 -7.76 -10.95
C LEU A 72 6.98 -9.24 -10.88
N ARG A 73 6.65 -9.76 -9.69
CA ARG A 73 6.17 -11.14 -9.52
C ARG A 73 4.87 -11.39 -10.28
N MET A 74 3.96 -10.42 -10.31
CA MET A 74 2.75 -10.48 -11.12
C MET A 74 3.09 -10.51 -12.62
N ALA A 75 4.03 -9.66 -13.08
CA ALA A 75 4.46 -9.68 -14.48
C ALA A 75 5.11 -11.01 -14.88
N ASP A 76 5.95 -11.59 -14.02
CA ASP A 76 6.56 -12.90 -14.25
C ASP A 76 5.50 -14.01 -14.37
N TYR A 77 4.45 -13.95 -13.55
CA TYR A 77 3.33 -14.87 -13.62
C TYR A 77 2.55 -14.72 -14.93
N LEU A 78 2.18 -13.48 -15.29
CA LEU A 78 1.43 -13.20 -16.53
C LEU A 78 2.21 -13.56 -17.80
N THR A 79 3.54 -13.50 -17.75
CA THR A 79 4.42 -13.85 -18.88
C THR A 79 4.86 -15.32 -18.88
N GLY A 80 4.47 -16.11 -17.87
CA GLY A 80 4.83 -17.53 -17.75
C GLY A 80 6.26 -17.78 -17.31
N VAL A 81 7.03 -16.74 -16.95
CA VAL A 81 8.36 -16.87 -16.32
C VAL A 81 8.25 -17.57 -14.96
N ARG A 82 7.12 -17.38 -14.28
CA ARG A 82 6.79 -18.02 -13.01
C ARG A 82 5.46 -18.77 -13.11
N GLY A 83 5.43 -20.01 -12.60
CA GLY A 83 4.24 -20.86 -12.64
C GLY A 83 3.14 -20.51 -11.63
N GLU A 84 3.44 -19.71 -10.61
CA GLU A 84 2.49 -19.33 -9.56
C GLU A 84 2.72 -17.88 -9.11
N TYR A 85 1.63 -17.13 -8.95
CA TYR A 85 1.65 -15.86 -8.24
C TYR A 85 1.13 -16.06 -6.82
N VAL A 86 1.99 -15.79 -5.83
CA VAL A 86 1.58 -15.73 -4.43
C VAL A 86 0.97 -14.36 -4.18
N ASP A 87 -0.34 -14.34 -4.03
CA ASP A 87 -1.05 -13.18 -3.54
C ASP A 87 -0.62 -12.91 -2.10
N VAL A 88 0.31 -11.97 -1.95
CA VAL A 88 0.89 -11.58 -0.65
C VAL A 88 -0.17 -11.02 0.31
N SER A 89 -1.36 -10.71 -0.18
CA SER A 89 -2.48 -10.22 0.62
C SER A 89 -3.49 -11.29 1.04
N GLN A 90 -3.41 -12.51 0.51
CA GLN A 90 -4.20 -13.62 1.05
C GLN A 90 -3.75 -13.98 2.46
N GLY A 91 -4.71 -14.08 3.38
CA GLY A 91 -4.45 -14.48 4.77
C GLY A 91 -3.75 -13.42 5.63
N TYR A 92 -3.52 -12.21 5.09
CA TYR A 92 -2.95 -11.12 5.87
C TYR A 92 -3.97 -10.66 6.91
N LYS A 93 -3.62 -10.90 8.17
CA LYS A 93 -4.41 -10.58 9.35
C LYS A 93 -3.77 -9.43 10.10
N VAL A 94 -4.61 -8.49 10.51
CA VAL A 94 -4.24 -7.37 11.37
C VAL A 94 -5.13 -7.46 12.61
N ASP A 95 -4.98 -8.59 13.29
CA ASP A 95 -5.54 -8.94 14.59
C ASP A 95 -4.49 -9.70 15.40
#